data_AF-A0AAW6BTL5-F1
#
_entry.id   AF-A0AAW6BTL5-F1
#
_cell.length_a   1.000
_cell.length_b   1.000
_cell.length_c   1.000
_cell.angle_alpha   90.00
_cell.angle_beta   90.00
_cell.angle_gamma   90.00
#
_symmetry.space_group_name_H-M   'P 1'
#
loop_
_entity.id
_entity.type
_entity.pdbx_description
1 polymer ?
#
loop_
_entity_poly.entity_id
_entity_poly.type
_entity_poly.pdbx_seq_one_letter_code
_entity_poly.pdbx_strand_id
1 'polypeptide(L)'
;MDEEITLTAIYLAVAAKENWENFVNIIRTEQIEGEIGLMSMLINHAKAVDAVANMLNEQGYDFSGCWLYEVVGEFGRLLVVDRTLFLKEQAASQLANILIKWFPVAMSECTSFTEKVKESYLTIYKNL
;
A
#
# COMPACT_ATOMS: atom_id res chain seq x y z
N MET A 1 -10.34 10.77 11.31
CA MET A 1 -9.49 10.08 10.33
C MET A 1 -8.97 11.17 9.42
N ASP A 2 -7.67 11.19 9.16
CA ASP A 2 -7.05 12.18 8.27
C ASP A 2 -7.69 12.08 6.87
N GLU A 3 -7.90 13.21 6.19
CA GLU A 3 -8.54 13.24 4.87
C GLU A 3 -7.69 12.48 3.83
N GLU A 4 -6.36 12.57 3.95
CA GLU A 4 -5.40 11.86 3.10
C GLU A 4 -5.50 10.34 3.27
N ILE A 5 -5.50 9.86 4.52
CA ILE A 5 -5.70 8.43 4.86
C ILE A 5 -7.02 7.90 4.33
N THR A 6 -8.06 8.74 4.40
CA THR A 6 -9.38 8.37 3.89
C THR A 6 -9.32 8.16 2.38
N LEU A 7 -8.66 9.06 1.65
CA LEU A 7 -8.54 8.98 0.20
C LEU A 7 -7.69 7.79 -0.24
N THR A 8 -6.54 7.57 0.38
CA THR A 8 -5.68 6.40 0.13
C THR A 8 -6.44 5.10 0.37
N ALA A 9 -7.20 5.00 1.48
CA ALA A 9 -8.01 3.82 1.77
C ALA A 9 -9.11 3.57 0.72
N ILE A 10 -9.76 4.62 0.21
CA ILE A 10 -10.77 4.51 -0.86
C ILE A 10 -10.13 3.94 -2.13
N TYR A 11 -8.97 4.46 -2.55
CA TYR A 11 -8.30 4.00 -3.76
C TYR A 11 -7.82 2.54 -3.63
N LEU A 12 -7.28 2.15 -2.48
CA LEU A 12 -6.94 0.75 -2.20
C LEU A 12 -8.17 -0.16 -2.30
N ALA A 13 -9.29 0.24 -1.70
CA ALA A 13 -10.51 -0.54 -1.70
C ALA A 13 -11.15 -0.67 -3.09
N VAL A 14 -11.15 0.41 -3.88
CA VAL A 14 -11.66 0.39 -5.26
C VAL A 14 -10.83 -0.58 -6.10
N ALA A 15 -9.51 -0.46 -6.09
CA ALA A 15 -8.64 -1.33 -6.89
C ALA A 15 -8.68 -2.80 -6.42
N ALA A 16 -8.76 -3.04 -5.12
CA ALA A 16 -8.96 -4.38 -4.57
C ALA A 16 -10.29 -4.98 -5.05
N LYS A 17 -11.37 -4.19 -5.06
CA LYS A 17 -12.71 -4.62 -5.49
C LYS A 17 -12.81 -4.86 -7.00
N GLU A 18 -12.08 -4.12 -7.83
CA GLU A 18 -11.97 -4.40 -9.27
C GLU A 18 -11.47 -5.82 -9.55
N ASN A 19 -10.76 -6.43 -8.59
CA ASN A 19 -10.34 -7.82 -8.60
C ASN A 19 -11.30 -8.69 -7.77
N TRP A 20 -12.59 -8.60 -8.09
CA TRP A 20 -13.70 -9.13 -7.29
C TRP A 20 -13.56 -10.61 -6.90
N GLU A 21 -13.09 -11.47 -7.81
CA GLU A 21 -12.89 -12.89 -7.51
C GLU A 21 -11.86 -13.11 -6.40
N ASN A 22 -10.72 -12.42 -6.47
CA ASN A 22 -9.68 -12.50 -5.43
C ASN A 22 -10.15 -11.87 -4.11
N PHE A 23 -10.85 -10.73 -4.21
CA PHE A 23 -11.45 -10.05 -3.06
C PHE A 23 -12.40 -10.97 -2.28
N VAL A 24 -13.35 -11.61 -2.98
CA VAL A 24 -14.31 -12.55 -2.37
C VAL A 24 -13.62 -13.82 -1.89
N ASN A 25 -12.63 -14.31 -2.62
CA ASN A 25 -11.87 -15.50 -2.24
C ASN A 25 -11.15 -15.28 -0.90
N ILE A 26 -10.50 -14.14 -0.71
CA ILE A 26 -9.85 -13.76 0.54
C ILE A 26 -10.84 -13.78 1.71
N ILE A 27 -12.02 -13.14 1.55
CA ILE A 27 -13.06 -13.13 2.59
C ILE A 27 -13.47 -14.56 2.97
N ARG A 28 -13.63 -15.44 1.97
CA ARG A 28 -14.10 -16.81 2.18
C ARG A 28 -13.03 -17.73 2.78
N THR A 29 -11.76 -17.58 2.39
CA THR A 29 -10.70 -18.53 2.78
C THR A 29 -9.98 -18.13 4.06
N GLU A 30 -9.86 -16.83 4.35
CA GLU A 30 -9.00 -16.32 5.42
C GLU A 30 -9.78 -15.97 6.71
N GLN A 31 -11.06 -16.38 6.80
CA GLN A 31 -11.95 -16.13 7.94
C GLN A 31 -12.04 -14.65 8.35
N ILE A 32 -11.86 -13.74 7.41
CA ILE A 32 -12.11 -12.32 7.65
C ILE A 32 -13.61 -12.13 7.94
N GLU A 33 -13.95 -11.20 8.84
CA GLU A 33 -15.32 -10.77 9.18
C GLU A 33 -16.02 -10.04 8.01
N GLY A 34 -16.12 -10.70 6.85
CA GLY A 34 -16.70 -10.14 5.64
C GLY A 34 -15.92 -8.96 5.06
N GLU A 35 -16.64 -8.11 4.34
CA GLU A 35 -16.09 -6.91 3.71
C GLU A 35 -15.57 -5.91 4.76
N ILE A 36 -16.19 -5.84 5.94
CA ILE A 36 -15.80 -4.92 7.01
C ILE A 36 -14.41 -5.26 7.55
N GLY A 37 -14.14 -6.55 7.81
CA GLY A 37 -12.82 -6.98 8.26
C GLY A 37 -11.73 -6.69 7.20
N LEU A 38 -12.06 -6.87 5.93
CA LEU A 38 -11.13 -6.59 4.83
C LEU A 38 -10.85 -5.10 4.69
N MET A 39 -11.88 -4.26 4.77
CA MET A 39 -11.73 -2.81 4.79
C MET A 39 -10.89 -2.32 5.98
N SER A 40 -11.07 -2.92 7.16
CA SER A 40 -10.24 -2.61 8.34
C SER A 40 -8.76 -2.90 8.09
N MET A 41 -8.44 -4.02 7.44
CA MET A 41 -7.07 -4.32 7.03
C MET A 41 -6.55 -3.29 6.02
N LEU A 42 -7.31 -2.98 4.97
CA LEU A 42 -6.93 -1.99 3.96
C LEU A 42 -6.68 -0.59 4.55
N ILE A 43 -7.40 -0.20 5.60
CA ILE A 43 -7.13 1.05 6.33
C ILE A 43 -5.73 1.04 6.96
N ASN A 44 -5.28 -0.10 7.49
CA ASN A 44 -3.92 -0.19 8.04
C ASN A 44 -2.85 -0.11 6.94
N HIS A 45 -3.13 -0.70 5.76
CA HIS A 45 -2.29 -0.51 4.58
C HIS A 45 -2.27 0.96 4.12
N ALA A 46 -3.42 1.65 4.12
CA ALA A 46 -3.51 3.06 3.76
C ALA A 46 -2.66 3.95 4.66
N LYS A 47 -2.75 3.76 5.99
CA LYS A 47 -1.90 4.46 6.97
C LYS A 47 -0.40 4.25 6.70
N ALA A 48 -0.02 3.01 6.36
CA ALA A 48 1.36 2.68 6.03
C ALA A 48 1.84 3.32 4.72
N VAL A 49 0.98 3.36 3.70
CA VAL A 49 1.25 4.04 2.43
C VAL A 49 1.43 5.54 2.65
N ASP A 50 0.57 6.18 3.44
CA ASP A 50 0.68 7.62 3.72
C ASP A 50 1.91 7.96 4.56
N ALA A 51 2.28 7.11 5.52
CA ALA A 51 3.53 7.28 6.27
C ALA A 51 4.76 7.24 5.33
N VAL A 52 4.74 6.34 4.34
CA VAL A 52 5.77 6.30 3.30
C VAL A 52 5.73 7.56 2.44
N ALA A 53 4.55 8.00 2.00
CA ALA A 53 4.39 9.19 1.18
C ALA A 53 4.91 10.44 1.90
N ASN A 54 4.56 10.62 3.17
CA ASN A 54 5.05 11.72 3.99
C ASN A 54 6.57 11.69 4.17
N MET A 55 7.13 10.52 4.49
CA MET A 55 8.58 10.34 4.62
C MET A 55 9.35 10.65 3.32
N LEU A 56 8.76 10.32 2.17
CA LEU A 56 9.35 10.61 0.86
C LEU A 56 9.17 12.09 0.47
N ASN A 57 8.03 12.70 0.77
CA ASN A 57 7.81 14.14 0.63
C ASN A 57 8.84 14.96 1.41
N GLU A 58 9.13 14.58 2.66
CA GLU A 58 10.18 15.21 3.48
C GLU A 58 11.58 15.07 2.87
N GLN A 59 11.81 14.05 2.05
CA GLN A 59 13.05 13.83 1.30
C GLN A 59 13.06 14.50 -0.08
N GLY A 60 12.01 15.24 -0.44
CA GLY A 60 11.91 16.00 -1.69
C GLY A 60 11.33 15.23 -2.87
N TYR A 61 10.74 14.04 -2.65
CA TYR A 61 9.99 13.34 -3.69
C TYR A 61 8.59 13.92 -3.80
N ASP A 62 8.20 14.36 -5.00
CA ASP A 62 6.90 14.98 -5.24
C ASP A 62 5.87 13.94 -5.75
N PHE A 63 4.71 13.89 -5.09
CA PHE A 63 3.60 13.03 -5.51
C PHE A 63 2.63 13.80 -6.41
N SER A 64 2.85 13.72 -7.72
CA SER A 64 1.93 14.29 -8.70
C SER A 64 0.49 13.74 -8.56
N GLY A 65 -0.50 14.47 -9.07
CA GLY A 65 -1.92 14.18 -8.87
C GLY A 65 -2.41 12.81 -9.35
N CYS A 66 -1.64 12.06 -10.14
CA CYS A 66 -1.98 10.71 -10.61
C CYS A 66 -1.53 9.57 -9.67
N TRP A 67 -0.77 9.86 -8.60
CA TRP A 67 -0.18 8.82 -7.75
C TRP A 67 -1.22 7.90 -7.09
N LEU A 68 -2.40 8.45 -6.74
CA LEU A 68 -3.51 7.65 -6.19
C LEU A 68 -3.97 6.55 -7.15
N TYR A 69 -3.94 6.81 -8.45
CA TYR A 69 -4.30 5.81 -9.45
C TYR A 69 -3.11 4.88 -9.77
N GLU A 70 -1.95 5.46 -10.05
CA GLU A 70 -0.79 4.70 -10.57
C GLU A 70 -0.02 3.92 -9.50
N VAL A 71 0.04 4.44 -8.28
CA VAL A 71 0.77 3.82 -7.16
C VAL A 71 -0.20 3.12 -6.22
N VAL A 72 -1.17 3.86 -5.67
CA VAL A 72 -2.09 3.31 -4.65
C VAL A 72 -3.03 2.29 -5.28
N GLY A 73 -3.57 2.57 -6.47
CA GLY A 73 -4.41 1.62 -7.21
C GLY A 73 -3.68 0.31 -7.52
N GLU A 74 -2.50 0.38 -8.14
CA GLU A 74 -1.70 -0.81 -8.46
C GLU A 74 -1.32 -1.59 -7.19
N PHE A 75 -0.96 -0.89 -6.11
CA PHE A 75 -0.69 -1.53 -4.83
C PHE A 75 -1.92 -2.26 -4.27
N GLY A 76 -3.10 -1.63 -4.27
CA GLY A 76 -4.35 -2.23 -3.81
C GLY A 76 -4.73 -3.50 -4.58
N ARG A 77 -4.48 -3.52 -5.89
CA ARG A 77 -4.62 -4.72 -6.73
C ARG A 77 -3.68 -5.85 -6.27
N LEU A 78 -2.40 -5.55 -6.08
CA LEU A 78 -1.41 -6.55 -5.68
C LEU A 78 -1.71 -7.16 -4.31
N LEU A 79 -2.22 -6.36 -3.36
CA LEU A 79 -2.61 -6.83 -2.03
C LEU A 79 -3.58 -8.02 -2.10
N VAL A 80 -4.51 -8.02 -3.05
CA VAL A 80 -5.50 -9.09 -3.21
C VAL A 80 -5.06 -10.19 -4.17
N VAL A 81 -4.41 -9.85 -5.29
CA VAL A 81 -3.99 -10.83 -6.31
C VAL A 81 -2.89 -11.74 -5.77
N ASP A 82 -1.86 -11.17 -5.16
CA ASP A 82 -0.71 -11.91 -4.63
C ASP A 82 -0.92 -12.35 -3.17
N ARG A 83 -2.12 -12.09 -2.62
CA ARG A 83 -2.49 -12.32 -1.21
C ARG A 83 -1.52 -11.68 -0.21
N THR A 84 -0.86 -10.58 -0.60
CA THR A 84 0.12 -9.88 0.24
C THR A 84 -0.53 -9.02 1.32
N LEU A 85 -1.86 -8.86 1.28
CA LEU A 85 -2.67 -8.25 2.35
C LEU A 85 -2.30 -8.74 3.76
N PHE A 86 -1.96 -10.02 3.93
CA PHE A 86 -1.59 -10.57 5.24
C PHE A 86 -0.09 -10.58 5.51
N LEU A 87 0.71 -10.34 4.48
CA LEU A 87 2.16 -10.49 4.49
C LEU A 87 2.81 -9.12 4.45
N LYS A 88 2.78 -8.42 5.59
CA LYS A 88 3.20 -7.00 5.72
C LYS A 88 4.57 -6.71 5.10
N GLU A 89 5.55 -7.58 5.31
CA GLU A 89 6.91 -7.49 4.73
C GLU A 89 6.90 -7.56 3.19
N GLN A 90 6.06 -8.44 2.64
CA GLN A 90 5.92 -8.60 1.21
C GLN A 90 5.14 -7.43 0.60
N ALA A 91 4.09 -6.95 1.28
CA ALA A 91 3.36 -5.74 0.90
C ALA A 91 4.30 -4.51 0.88
N ALA A 92 5.12 -4.35 1.92
CA ALA A 92 6.12 -3.28 1.98
C ALA A 92 7.10 -3.34 0.80
N SER A 93 7.56 -4.55 0.46
CA SER A 93 8.46 -4.78 -0.68
C SER A 93 7.77 -4.48 -2.02
N GLN A 94 6.48 -4.80 -2.17
CA GLN A 94 5.71 -4.47 -3.37
C GLN A 94 5.51 -2.97 -3.54
N LEU A 95 5.17 -2.26 -2.46
CA LEU A 95 5.07 -0.80 -2.50
C LEU A 95 6.40 -0.17 -2.91
N ALA A 96 7.52 -0.61 -2.32
CA ALA A 96 8.85 -0.14 -2.71
C ALA A 96 9.14 -0.38 -4.20
N ASN A 97 8.81 -1.56 -4.73
CA ASN A 97 9.00 -1.88 -6.15
C ASN A 97 8.14 -1.02 -7.08
N ILE A 98 6.92 -0.66 -6.69
CA ILE A 98 6.08 0.28 -7.44
C ILE A 98 6.74 1.67 -7.43
N LEU A 99 7.11 2.15 -6.25
CA LEU A 99 7.70 3.48 -6.06
C LEU A 99 9.03 3.66 -6.78
N ILE A 100 9.89 2.65 -6.82
CA ILE A 100 11.16 2.69 -7.58
C ILE A 100 10.93 2.85 -9.08
N LYS A 101 9.86 2.27 -9.61
CA LYS A 101 9.52 2.42 -11.04
C LYS A 101 8.87 3.76 -11.32
N TRP A 102 8.12 4.28 -10.35
CA TRP A 102 7.37 5.52 -10.49
C TRP A 102 8.27 6.75 -10.33
N PHE A 103 9.20 6.72 -9.37
CA PHE A 103 10.19 7.76 -9.17
C PHE A 103 11.45 7.54 -10.02
N PRO A 104 12.16 8.62 -10.40
CA PRO A 104 13.44 8.52 -11.11
C PRO A 104 14.59 8.15 -10.15
N VAL A 105 14.48 7.04 -9.43
CA VAL A 105 15.50 6.56 -8.47
C VAL A 105 16.70 6.02 -9.25
N ALA A 106 17.91 6.49 -8.92
CA ALA A 106 19.12 5.97 -9.54
C ALA A 106 19.36 4.51 -9.15
N MET A 107 19.86 3.70 -10.07
CA MET A 107 20.08 2.26 -9.83
C MET A 107 20.97 2.00 -8.60
N SER A 108 21.98 2.85 -8.38
CA SER A 108 22.87 2.79 -7.21
C SER A 108 22.16 3.02 -5.88
N GLU A 109 20.97 3.63 -5.90
CA GLU A 109 20.19 4.01 -4.72
C GLU A 109 18.98 3.09 -4.49
N CYS A 110 18.64 2.22 -5.45
CA CYS A 110 17.47 1.34 -5.35
C CYS A 110 17.43 0.51 -4.06
N THR A 111 18.57 -0.05 -3.64
CA THR A 111 18.64 -0.87 -2.42
C THR A 111 18.34 -0.03 -1.17
N SER A 112 18.96 1.14 -1.03
CA SER A 112 18.75 1.99 0.15
C SER A 112 17.35 2.61 0.14
N PHE A 113 16.82 2.97 -1.03
CA PHE A 113 15.44 3.41 -1.20
C PHE A 113 14.44 2.33 -0.77
N THR A 114 14.64 1.09 -1.22
CA THR A 114 13.78 -0.05 -0.87
C THR A 114 13.72 -0.25 0.64
N GLU A 115 14.87 -0.27 1.31
CA GLU A 115 14.91 -0.48 2.76
C GLU A 115 14.24 0.65 3.53
N LYS A 116 14.42 1.92 3.12
CA LYS A 116 13.73 3.07 3.74
C LYS A 116 12.21 2.98 3.60
N VAL A 117 11.71 2.64 2.41
CA VAL A 117 10.28 2.47 2.19
C VAL A 117 9.74 1.36 3.08
N LYS A 118 10.41 0.20 3.12
CA LYS A 118 10.00 -0.91 3.97
C LYS A 118 10.00 -0.53 5.45
N GLU A 119 11.05 0.12 5.93
CA GLU A 119 11.15 0.54 7.33
C GLU A 119 10.02 1.49 7.73
N SER A 120 9.75 2.52 6.92
CA SER A 120 8.65 3.46 7.18
C SER A 120 7.29 2.76 7.18
N TYR A 121 7.04 1.93 6.17
CA TYR A 121 5.80 1.17 6.04
C TYR A 121 5.54 0.25 7.25
N LEU A 122 6.55 -0.52 7.66
CA LEU A 122 6.43 -1.52 8.73
C LEU A 122 6.32 -0.88 10.13
N THR A 123 6.83 0.34 10.29
CA THR A 123 6.75 1.06 11.57
C THR A 123 5.31 1.32 11.98
N ILE A 124 4.39 1.56 11.04
CA ILE A 124 2.96 1.69 11.33
C ILE A 124 2.41 0.43 12.01
N TYR A 125 2.84 -0.75 11.59
CA TYR A 125 2.37 -2.01 12.17
C TYR A 125 3.02 -2.40 13.50
N LYS A 126 4.10 -1.71 13.91
CA LYS A 126 4.67 -1.85 15.26
C LYS A 126 3.88 -1.03 16.30
N ASN A 127 3.14 -0.03 15.82
CA ASN A 127 2.39 0.93 16.64
C ASN A 127 0.87 0.68 16.63
N LEU A 128 0.42 -0.40 15.98
CA LEU A 128 -0.97 -0.88 15.94
C LEU A 128 -1.12 -2.10 16.85
#